data_AF-A0A5C2FMT9-F1
#
_entry.id   AF-A0A5C2FMT9-F1
#
_cell.length_a   1.000
_cell.length_b   1.000
_cell.length_c   1.000
_cell.angle_alpha   90.00
_cell.angle_beta   90.00
_cell.angle_gamma   90.00
#
_symmetry.space_group_name_H-M   'P 1'
#
loop_
_entity.id
_entity.type
_entity.pdbx_description
1 polymer ?
#
loop_
_entity_poly.entity_id
_entity_poly.type
_entity_poly.pdbx_seq_one_letter_code
_entity_poly.pdbx_strand_id
1 'polypeptide(L)'
;MARRNGTGTIKPCLDCGRPIRPKHWPAAKHPGTLAHAGNGKCSGCNTKKIRETQPADVVGVPERPDTDYNRRALLDYFASRRKFRVALGQTEFPNPLNLKAEPEEPTPMMRRQHPCGTDAAYRRHIRNKETIDDACREAHRIACWEYQQRKRKEKNK
;
A
#
# COMPACT_ATOMS: atom_id res chain seq x y z
N MET A 1 8.14 5.04 -17.90
CA MET A 1 7.56 6.41 -17.86
C MET A 1 8.21 7.19 -16.73
N ALA A 2 9.12 8.11 -17.04
CA ALA A 2 9.80 8.93 -16.04
C ALA A 2 8.79 9.84 -15.34
N ARG A 3 8.71 9.76 -14.00
CA ARG A 3 7.96 10.73 -13.20
C ARG A 3 8.62 12.09 -13.42
N ARG A 4 7.93 13.02 -14.08
CA ARG A 4 8.38 14.42 -14.16
C ARG A 4 8.49 14.93 -12.72
N ASN A 5 9.71 14.99 -12.21
CA ASN A 5 10.05 15.68 -10.96
C ASN A 5 9.81 17.16 -11.23
N GLY A 6 8.58 17.62 -11.06
CA GLY A 6 8.25 19.03 -11.19
C GLY A 6 9.13 19.81 -10.22
N THR A 7 9.96 20.69 -10.75
CA THR A 7 10.65 21.76 -10.05
C THR A 7 9.61 22.67 -9.42
N GLY A 8 9.08 22.23 -8.29
CA GLY A 8 7.87 22.80 -7.71
C GLY A 8 8.22 24.01 -6.87
N THR A 9 8.00 25.22 -7.40
CA THR A 9 7.96 26.43 -6.58
C THR A 9 6.67 26.48 -5.76
N ILE A 10 6.70 27.18 -4.62
CA ILE A 10 5.48 27.50 -3.88
C ILE A 10 4.69 28.49 -4.74
N LYS A 11 3.46 28.12 -5.09
CA LYS A 11 2.56 28.94 -5.94
C LYS A 11 1.28 29.26 -5.17
N PRO A 12 0.67 30.43 -5.39
CA PRO A 12 -0.62 30.73 -4.78
C PRO A 12 -1.72 29.84 -5.37
N CYS A 13 -2.72 29.53 -4.55
CA CYS A 13 -3.95 28.89 -5.01
C CYS A 13 -4.72 29.82 -5.93
N LEU A 14 -5.12 29.34 -7.11
CA LEU A 14 -5.91 30.15 -8.06
C LEU A 14 -7.25 30.63 -7.49
N ASP A 15 -7.86 29.89 -6.54
CA ASP A 15 -9.13 30.29 -5.93
C ASP A 15 -8.98 31.08 -4.62
N CYS A 16 -8.21 30.56 -3.65
CA CYS A 16 -8.13 31.16 -2.31
C CYS A 16 -6.84 31.94 -2.03
N GLY A 17 -5.93 32.05 -2.99
CA GLY A 17 -4.66 32.78 -2.87
C GLY A 17 -3.62 32.17 -1.92
N ARG A 18 -4.00 31.24 -1.05
CA ARG A 18 -3.09 30.62 -0.05
C ARG A 18 -1.91 29.92 -0.74
N PRO A 19 -0.70 29.97 -0.15
CA PRO A 19 0.48 29.35 -0.75
C PRO A 19 0.33 27.83 -0.77
N ILE A 20 0.58 27.24 -1.92
CA ILE A 20 0.49 25.81 -2.18
C ILE A 20 1.89 25.25 -2.40
N ARG A 21 2.24 24.21 -1.63
CA ARG A 21 3.44 23.41 -1.85
C ARG A 21 3.19 22.24 -2.81
N PRO A 22 4.21 21.78 -3.54
CA PRO A 22 4.16 20.54 -4.29
C PRO A 22 3.77 19.34 -3.42
N LYS A 23 3.02 18.38 -3.97
CA LYS A 23 2.49 17.22 -3.23
C LYS A 23 3.59 16.36 -2.56
N HIS A 24 4.77 16.29 -3.16
CA HIS A 24 5.89 15.50 -2.64
C HIS A 24 6.72 16.25 -1.58
N TRP A 25 6.47 17.54 -1.35
CA TRP A 25 7.16 18.29 -0.30
C TRP A 25 6.47 18.09 1.05
N PRO A 26 7.24 17.80 2.12
CA PRO A 26 6.68 17.57 3.45
C PRO A 26 6.15 18.87 4.05
N ALA A 27 4.99 18.81 4.71
CA ALA A 27 4.39 19.97 5.37
C ALA A 27 5.30 20.59 6.43
N ALA A 28 6.06 19.76 7.16
CA ALA A 28 6.94 20.20 8.24
C ALA A 28 8.02 21.20 7.80
N LYS A 29 8.54 21.07 6.57
CA LYS A 29 9.55 21.99 6.02
C LYS A 29 8.95 23.25 5.39
N HIS A 30 7.63 23.28 5.21
CA HIS A 30 6.91 24.38 4.57
C HIS A 30 5.65 24.70 5.38
N PRO A 31 5.80 25.18 6.63
CA PRO A 31 4.66 25.55 7.47
C PRO A 31 3.84 26.66 6.80
N GLY A 32 2.53 26.68 7.06
CA GLY A 32 1.60 27.65 6.48
C GLY A 32 1.21 27.42 5.01
N THR A 33 1.78 26.40 4.34
CA THR A 33 1.41 26.03 2.97
C THR A 33 0.32 24.95 2.93
N LEU A 34 -0.44 24.89 1.83
CA LEU A 34 -1.39 23.82 1.53
C LEU A 34 -0.84 22.84 0.50
N ALA A 35 -1.31 21.59 0.48
CA ALA A 35 -0.88 20.63 -0.53
C ALA A 35 -1.54 20.91 -1.89
N HIS A 36 -0.74 20.86 -2.97
CA HIS A 36 -1.24 20.91 -4.34
C HIS A 36 -2.05 19.66 -4.67
N ALA A 37 -3.28 19.84 -5.15
CA ALA A 37 -4.12 18.75 -5.64
C ALA A 37 -4.04 18.63 -7.16
N GLY A 38 -4.51 19.65 -7.87
CA GLY A 38 -4.59 19.72 -9.33
C GLY A 38 -5.12 21.08 -9.79
N ASN A 39 -5.02 21.40 -11.08
CA ASN A 39 -5.54 22.64 -11.67
C ASN A 39 -5.03 23.94 -10.99
N GLY A 40 -3.82 23.94 -10.40
CA GLY A 40 -3.30 25.10 -9.65
C GLY A 40 -4.05 25.42 -8.36
N LYS A 41 -4.83 24.47 -7.82
CA LYS A 41 -5.69 24.65 -6.64
C LYS A 41 -5.19 23.83 -5.44
N CYS A 42 -5.46 24.33 -4.25
CA CYS A 42 -5.20 23.61 -3.01
C CYS A 42 -6.21 22.45 -2.86
N SER A 43 -5.90 21.49 -1.98
CA SER A 43 -6.77 20.33 -1.74
C SER A 43 -8.22 20.71 -1.41
N GLY A 44 -8.43 21.73 -0.58
CA GLY A 44 -9.77 22.22 -0.22
C GLY A 44 -10.55 22.78 -1.40
N CYS A 45 -9.96 23.75 -2.11
CA CYS A 45 -10.60 24.39 -3.26
C CYS A 45 -10.85 23.41 -4.42
N ASN A 46 -9.93 22.47 -4.67
CA ASN A 46 -10.12 21.45 -5.68
C ASN A 46 -11.26 20.48 -5.31
N THR A 47 -11.38 20.10 -4.03
CA THR A 47 -12.48 19.25 -3.56
C THR A 47 -13.83 19.95 -3.68
N LYS A 48 -13.89 21.24 -3.32
CA LYS A 48 -15.09 22.07 -3.49
C LYS A 48 -15.51 22.11 -4.97
N LYS A 49 -14.58 22.41 -5.87
CA LYS A 49 -14.82 22.38 -7.32
C LYS A 49 -15.38 21.04 -7.77
N ILE A 50 -14.76 19.92 -7.36
CA ILE A 50 -15.22 18.58 -7.76
C ILE A 50 -16.66 18.35 -7.32
N ARG A 51 -17.01 18.71 -6.08
CA ARG A 51 -18.38 18.58 -5.54
C ARG A 51 -19.39 19.48 -6.27
N GLU A 52 -18.98 20.65 -6.71
CA GLU A 52 -19.84 21.54 -7.50
C GLU A 52 -20.04 21.03 -8.93
N THR A 53 -18.99 20.46 -9.53
CA THR A 53 -19.03 19.95 -10.91
C THR A 53 -19.64 18.55 -11.04
N GLN A 54 -19.60 17.75 -9.98
CA GLN A 54 -20.27 16.46 -9.95
C GLN A 54 -21.69 16.69 -9.45
N PRO A 55 -22.73 16.58 -10.29
CA PRO A 55 -24.09 16.65 -9.79
C PRO A 55 -24.26 15.56 -8.73
N ALA A 56 -24.84 15.91 -7.58
CA ALA A 56 -25.18 14.95 -6.54
C ALA A 56 -26.06 13.81 -7.09
N ASP A 57 -26.79 14.12 -8.18
CA ASP A 57 -27.62 13.22 -8.95
C ASP A 57 -26.97 12.91 -10.30
N VAL A 58 -25.90 12.11 -10.34
CA VAL A 58 -25.54 11.43 -11.60
C VAL A 58 -26.61 10.36 -11.85
N VAL A 59 -27.78 10.81 -12.31
CA VAL A 59 -28.90 9.96 -12.72
C VAL A 59 -28.39 9.12 -13.89
N GLY A 60 -28.23 7.81 -13.68
CA GLY A 60 -27.82 6.89 -14.75
C GLY A 60 -26.43 6.30 -14.64
N VAL A 61 -25.73 6.40 -13.50
CA VAL A 61 -24.73 5.36 -13.21
C VAL A 61 -25.52 4.07 -12.96
N PRO A 62 -25.39 3.03 -13.81
CA PRO A 62 -26.07 1.77 -13.53
C PRO A 62 -25.63 1.32 -12.15
N GLU A 63 -26.58 0.82 -11.36
CA GLU A 63 -26.28 0.28 -10.05
C GLU A 63 -25.13 -0.72 -10.21
N ARG A 64 -24.12 -0.57 -9.34
CA ARG A 64 -23.00 -1.50 -9.33
C ARG A 64 -23.62 -2.89 -9.11
N PRO A 65 -23.40 -3.85 -10.01
CA PRO A 65 -23.99 -5.17 -9.87
C PRO A 65 -23.55 -5.81 -8.55
N ASP A 66 -24.48 -6.52 -7.92
CA ASP A 66 -24.22 -7.20 -6.66
C ASP A 66 -23.17 -8.31 -6.81
N THR A 67 -22.67 -8.80 -5.68
CA THR A 67 -21.63 -9.84 -5.66
C THR A 67 -22.11 -11.15 -6.29
N ASP A 68 -23.38 -11.50 -6.13
CA ASP A 68 -23.96 -12.75 -6.62
C ASP A 68 -24.18 -12.71 -8.14
N TYR A 69 -24.59 -11.57 -8.68
CA TYR A 69 -24.64 -11.29 -10.11
C TYR A 69 -23.25 -11.46 -10.73
N ASN A 70 -22.22 -10.82 -10.13
CA ASN A 70 -20.84 -10.95 -10.61
C ASN A 70 -20.36 -12.42 -10.56
N ARG A 71 -20.71 -13.14 -9.49
CA ARG A 71 -20.40 -14.57 -9.32
C ARG A 71 -21.05 -15.42 -10.42
N ARG A 72 -22.32 -15.19 -10.72
CA ARG A 72 -23.09 -15.91 -11.74
C ARG A 72 -22.58 -15.61 -13.15
N ALA A 73 -22.37 -14.34 -13.47
CA ALA A 73 -21.81 -13.91 -14.76
C ALA A 73 -20.45 -14.57 -15.03
N LEU A 74 -19.61 -14.72 -14.01
CA LEU A 74 -18.33 -15.43 -14.11
C LEU A 74 -18.55 -16.92 -14.43
N LEU A 75 -19.43 -17.61 -13.70
CA LEU A 75 -19.72 -19.03 -13.94
C LEU A 75 -20.27 -19.28 -15.35
N ASP A 76 -21.22 -18.47 -15.81
CA ASP A 76 -21.83 -18.58 -17.13
C ASP A 76 -20.79 -18.36 -18.23
N TYR A 77 -19.89 -17.39 -18.05
CA TYR A 77 -18.79 -17.14 -18.96
C TYR A 77 -17.84 -18.34 -19.10
N PHE A 78 -17.40 -18.93 -17.98
CA PHE A 78 -16.52 -20.10 -18.01
C PHE A 78 -17.23 -21.34 -18.58
N ALA A 79 -18.53 -21.53 -18.29
CA ALA A 79 -19.35 -22.59 -18.86
C ALA A 79 -19.46 -22.45 -20.39
N SER A 80 -19.73 -21.25 -20.89
CA SER A 80 -19.86 -20.97 -22.33
C SER A 80 -18.59 -21.30 -23.12
N ARG A 81 -17.43 -21.20 -22.46
CA ARG A 81 -16.11 -21.45 -23.06
C ARG A 81 -15.61 -22.88 -22.95
N ARG A 82 -16.26 -23.73 -22.15
CA ARG A 82 -15.82 -25.11 -21.93
C ARG A 82 -15.72 -25.90 -23.24
N LYS A 83 -16.68 -25.76 -24.14
CA LYS A 83 -16.67 -26.44 -25.45
C LYS A 83 -15.42 -26.15 -26.29
N PHE A 84 -14.96 -24.90 -26.29
CA PHE A 84 -13.77 -24.50 -27.04
C PHE A 84 -12.48 -24.99 -26.39
N ARG A 85 -12.44 -24.99 -25.05
CA ARG A 85 -11.29 -25.47 -24.29
C ARG A 85 -11.12 -26.99 -24.43
N VAL A 86 -12.21 -27.75 -24.46
CA VAL A 86 -12.19 -29.20 -24.79
C VAL A 86 -11.65 -29.41 -26.20
N ALA A 87 -12.07 -28.61 -27.19
CA ALA A 87 -11.55 -28.69 -28.55
C ALA A 87 -10.04 -28.39 -28.64
N LEU A 88 -9.49 -27.62 -27.69
CA LEU A 88 -8.06 -27.37 -27.53
C LEU A 88 -7.33 -28.45 -26.71
N GLY A 89 -8.00 -29.55 -26.36
CA GLY A 89 -7.42 -30.65 -25.58
C GLY A 89 -7.30 -30.39 -24.08
N GLN A 90 -7.92 -29.32 -23.56
CA GLN A 90 -7.93 -29.09 -22.11
C GLN A 90 -9.01 -29.94 -21.47
N THR A 91 -8.61 -30.78 -20.50
CA THR A 91 -9.51 -31.68 -19.75
C THR A 91 -9.82 -31.16 -18.35
N GLU A 92 -8.99 -30.26 -17.83
CA GLU A 92 -9.11 -29.69 -16.49
C GLU A 92 -9.76 -28.30 -16.51
N PHE A 93 -10.83 -28.14 -15.73
CA PHE A 93 -11.61 -26.91 -15.62
C PHE A 93 -11.73 -26.48 -14.16
N PRO A 94 -10.71 -25.78 -13.62
CA PRO A 94 -10.78 -25.29 -12.25
C PRO A 94 -11.99 -24.36 -12.08
N ASN A 95 -12.62 -24.44 -10.91
CA ASN A 95 -13.73 -23.57 -10.58
C ASN A 95 -13.24 -22.11 -10.55
N PRO A 96 -13.81 -21.21 -11.38
CA PRO A 96 -13.31 -19.83 -11.50
C PRO A 96 -13.55 -18.98 -10.25
N LEU A 97 -14.45 -19.43 -9.36
CA LEU A 97 -14.69 -18.80 -8.07
C LEU A 97 -13.72 -19.29 -7.00
N ASN A 98 -13.01 -20.39 -7.29
CA ASN A 98 -12.01 -20.97 -6.42
C ASN A 98 -10.61 -20.58 -6.91
N LEU A 99 -10.37 -19.27 -7.07
CA LEU A 99 -9.01 -18.72 -7.25
C LEU A 99 -8.14 -18.92 -5.98
N LYS A 100 -8.79 -19.32 -4.87
CA LYS A 100 -8.18 -19.91 -3.69
C LYS A 100 -8.55 -21.39 -3.56
N ALA A 101 -8.54 -22.17 -4.65
CA ALA A 101 -8.27 -23.59 -4.50
C ALA A 101 -7.01 -23.64 -3.64
N GLU A 102 -7.18 -24.17 -2.42
CA GLU A 102 -6.28 -24.05 -1.27
C GLU A 102 -4.84 -23.88 -1.78
N PRO A 103 -4.10 -22.82 -1.43
CA PRO A 103 -2.67 -22.97 -1.53
C PRO A 103 -2.36 -24.23 -0.73
N GLU A 104 -1.84 -25.28 -1.40
CA GLU A 104 -1.00 -26.27 -0.73
C GLU A 104 -0.21 -25.48 0.29
N GLU A 105 -0.41 -25.81 1.56
CA GLU A 105 -0.15 -24.95 2.72
C GLU A 105 0.92 -23.92 2.42
N PRO A 106 0.70 -22.60 2.63
CA PRO A 106 1.61 -21.58 2.17
C PRO A 106 3.02 -22.04 2.53
N THR A 107 3.79 -22.51 1.53
CA THR A 107 5.10 -23.07 1.84
C THR A 107 5.76 -21.95 2.59
N PRO A 108 6.14 -22.13 3.87
CA PRO A 108 6.80 -21.06 4.56
C PRO A 108 8.02 -20.84 3.68
N MET A 109 8.05 -19.72 2.95
CA MET A 109 9.30 -19.25 2.38
C MET A 109 10.15 -19.12 3.62
N MET A 110 10.95 -20.16 3.89
CA MET A 110 11.76 -20.29 5.08
C MET A 110 12.71 -19.12 4.98
N ARG A 111 12.33 -17.99 5.58
CA ARG A 111 13.27 -16.92 5.84
C ARG A 111 14.32 -17.61 6.68
N ARG A 112 15.48 -17.87 6.07
CA ARG A 112 16.62 -18.48 6.75
C ARG A 112 16.72 -17.80 8.09
N GLN A 113 16.44 -18.57 9.15
CA GLN A 113 16.33 -17.96 10.45
C GLN A 113 17.69 -17.33 10.77
N HIS A 114 17.68 -16.10 11.29
CA HIS A 114 18.93 -15.47 11.66
C HIS A 114 19.65 -16.35 12.69
N PRO A 115 20.97 -16.54 12.56
CA PRO A 115 21.74 -17.26 13.55
C PRO A 115 21.60 -16.55 14.91
N CYS A 116 21.69 -17.33 15.98
CA CYS A 116 21.78 -16.81 17.35
C CYS A 116 22.97 -15.84 17.49
N GLY A 117 22.90 -14.94 18.47
CA GLY A 117 23.87 -13.85 18.62
C GLY A 117 23.58 -12.61 17.77
N THR A 118 22.38 -12.48 17.22
CA THR A 118 21.94 -11.27 16.48
C THR A 118 20.71 -10.64 17.14
N ASP A 119 20.51 -9.32 17.02
CA ASP A 119 19.30 -8.65 17.51
C ASP A 119 18.02 -9.21 16.87
N ALA A 120 18.12 -9.69 15.63
CA ALA A 120 17.02 -10.37 14.94
C ALA A 120 16.67 -11.71 15.60
N ALA A 121 17.66 -12.49 16.02
CA ALA A 121 17.46 -13.73 16.76
C ALA A 121 16.87 -13.47 18.17
N TYR A 122 17.31 -12.41 18.87
CA TYR A 122 16.69 -11.98 20.13
C TYR A 122 15.18 -11.73 19.98
N ARG A 123 14.77 -10.97 18.95
CA ARG A 123 13.35 -10.69 18.67
C ARG A 123 12.58 -11.94 18.25
N ARG A 124 13.25 -12.92 17.60
CA ARG A 124 12.66 -14.22 17.30
C ARG A 124 12.34 -14.98 18.59
N HIS A 125 13.29 -15.08 19.52
CA HIS A 125 13.07 -15.76 20.79
C HIS A 125 11.90 -15.17 21.57
N ILE A 126 11.74 -13.83 21.58
CA ILE A 126 10.57 -13.17 22.17
C ILE A 126 9.27 -13.57 21.48
N ARG A 127 9.23 -13.54 20.14
CA ARG A 127 8.03 -13.87 19.37
C ARG A 127 7.60 -15.33 19.57
N ASN A 128 8.57 -16.23 19.60
CA ASN A 128 8.36 -17.67 19.76
C ASN A 128 8.21 -18.10 21.23
N LYS A 129 8.45 -17.20 22.19
CA LYS A 129 8.49 -17.48 23.63
C LYS A 129 9.54 -18.55 24.01
N GLU A 130 10.67 -18.55 23.32
CA GLU A 130 11.81 -19.43 23.60
C GLU A 130 12.73 -18.81 24.66
N THR A 131 13.52 -19.64 25.34
CA THR A 131 14.58 -19.16 26.23
C THR A 131 15.64 -18.40 25.44
N ILE A 132 15.91 -17.16 25.84
CA ILE A 132 16.88 -16.28 25.17
C ILE A 132 18.28 -16.63 25.66
N ASP A 133 19.16 -17.02 24.73
CA ASP A 133 20.58 -17.27 24.99
C ASP A 133 21.35 -15.98 25.31
N ASP A 134 22.52 -16.13 25.95
CA ASP A 134 23.34 -14.99 26.39
C ASP A 134 23.88 -14.17 25.21
N ALA A 135 24.21 -14.84 24.11
CA ALA A 135 24.67 -14.21 22.88
C ALA A 135 23.62 -13.25 22.29
N CYS A 136 22.34 -13.63 22.25
CA CYS A 136 21.26 -12.76 21.79
C CYS A 136 20.99 -11.62 22.78
N ARG A 137 21.12 -11.83 24.10
CA ARG A 137 20.98 -10.76 25.10
C ARG A 137 22.06 -9.70 24.93
N GLU A 138 23.31 -10.11 24.69
CA GLU A 138 24.41 -9.18 24.42
C GLU A 138 24.22 -8.43 23.11
N ALA A 139 23.85 -9.13 22.03
CA ALA A 139 23.56 -8.49 20.75
C ALA A 139 22.44 -7.44 20.86
N HIS A 140 21.38 -7.71 21.62
CA HIS A 140 20.31 -6.74 21.86
C HIS A 140 20.79 -5.52 22.66
N ARG A 141 21.66 -5.72 23.67
CA ARG A 141 22.27 -4.63 24.44
C ARG A 141 23.10 -3.72 23.55
N ILE A 142 23.96 -4.29 22.70
CA ILE A 142 24.81 -3.55 21.76
C ILE A 142 23.93 -2.74 20.79
N ALA A 143 22.93 -3.37 20.17
CA ALA A 143 22.01 -2.71 19.24
C ALA A 143 21.24 -1.54 19.90
N CYS A 144 20.79 -1.71 21.15
CA CYS A 144 20.16 -0.65 21.93
C CYS A 144 21.09 0.54 22.19
N TRP A 145 22.35 0.26 22.55
CA TRP A 145 23.36 1.29 22.78
C TRP A 145 23.67 2.08 21.50
N GLU A 146 23.90 1.40 20.37
CA GLU A 146 24.16 2.03 19.07
C GLU A 146 23.00 2.93 18.62
N TYR A 147 21.76 2.47 18.83
CA TYR A 147 20.57 3.25 18.54
C TYR A 147 20.52 4.57 19.35
N GLN A 148 20.84 4.50 20.63
CA GLN A 148 20.90 5.70 21.50
C GLN A 148 22.02 6.65 21.06
N GLN A 149 23.20 6.13 20.72
CA GLN A 149 24.31 6.93 20.21
C GLN A 149 23.93 7.68 18.93
N ARG A 150 23.28 7.00 17.98
CA ARG A 150 22.79 7.62 16.74
C ARG A 150 21.79 8.74 17.03
N LYS A 151 20.81 8.51 17.90
CA LYS A 151 19.84 9.55 18.29
C LYS A 151 20.48 10.76 18.97
N ARG A 152 21.50 10.54 19.81
CA ARG A 152 22.27 11.64 20.43
C ARG A 152 23.01 12.47 19.38
N LYS A 153 23.67 11.81 18.42
CA LYS A 153 24.34 12.49 17.29
C LYS A 153 23.37 13.29 16.42
N GLU A 154 22.18 12.75 16.14
CA GLU A 154 21.11 13.45 15.39
C GLU A 154 20.59 14.68 16.14
N LYS A 155 20.53 14.66 17.48
CA LYS A 155 20.09 15.80 18.29
C LYS A 155 21.13 16.92 18.39
N ASN A 156 22.41 16.57 18.34
CA ASN A 156 23.53 17.52 18.43
C ASN A 156 23.94 18.11 17.07
N LYS A 157 23.24 17.76 15.98
CA LYS A 157 23.45 18.25 14.62
C LYS A 157 22.39 19.30 14.26
#